data_AF-A0A4R4MUM7-F1
#
_entry.id   AF-A0A4R4MUM7-F1
#
_cell.length_a   1.000
_cell.length_b   1.000
_cell.length_c   1.000
_cell.angle_alpha   90.00
_cell.angle_beta   90.00
_cell.angle_gamma   90.00
#
_symmetry.space_group_name_H-M   'P 1'
#
loop_
_entity.id
_entity.type
_entity.pdbx_description
1 polymer ?
#
loop_
_entity_poly.entity_id
_entity_poly.type
_entity_poly.pdbx_seq_one_letter_code
_entity_poly.pdbx_strand_id
1 'polypeptide(L)'
;SWVGEGFDLWPGYIERRYKACEDDGAPKDEWGNSPGDQCWGYDNATVTWNGKGGELIKASDGTWRMKSDDGTKFEKLTSSATGNGDNDGEYWKVTTTDGVQYFFGLNRVPGWVSGKPETDSTWTAPVYGNDEGEFCHKSTFADSWCQQAYRWNLDYVVDPAGNAIVYSYAKETNHYGRNLKPADETPYVRGGYLKTISYGMRKDQLFAKAPAQVDFTTSERCIPTDTFDCDPSKIGANPDKWWDVPWDLHCDSG
;
A
#
# COMPACT_ATOMS: atom_id res chain seq x y z
N SER A 1 13.39 -5.63 0.07
CA SER A 1 13.27 -5.56 -1.40
C SER A 1 12.92 -6.94 -1.93
N TRP A 2 12.07 -7.01 -2.96
CA TRP A 2 11.60 -8.26 -3.57
C TRP A 2 12.57 -8.81 -4.65
N VAL A 3 13.58 -8.03 -5.06
CA VAL A 3 14.59 -8.41 -6.08
C VAL A 3 15.95 -8.81 -5.49
N GLY A 4 16.02 -9.12 -4.20
CA GLY A 4 17.25 -9.53 -3.54
C GLY A 4 17.85 -8.49 -2.59
N GLU A 5 18.83 -8.93 -1.80
CA GLU A 5 19.56 -8.07 -0.88
C GLU A 5 20.43 -7.07 -1.65
N GLY A 6 20.41 -5.80 -1.23
CA GLY A 6 21.22 -4.73 -1.85
C GLY A 6 20.65 -4.15 -3.15
N PHE A 7 19.56 -4.72 -3.68
CA PHE A 7 18.89 -4.23 -4.88
C PHE A 7 17.50 -3.72 -4.53
N ASP A 8 17.00 -2.75 -5.28
CA ASP A 8 15.61 -2.28 -5.21
C ASP A 8 15.06 -2.07 -6.62
N LEU A 9 13.81 -2.46 -6.81
CA LEU A 9 13.08 -2.22 -8.05
C LEU A 9 11.65 -1.80 -7.70
N TRP A 10 11.43 -0.49 -7.68
CA TRP A 10 10.11 0.08 -7.44
C TRP A 10 9.84 1.32 -8.32
N PRO A 11 8.69 1.41 -9.02
CA PRO A 11 8.38 2.56 -9.87
C PRO A 11 8.15 3.87 -9.09
N GLY A 12 7.64 3.74 -7.87
CA GLY A 12 7.41 4.83 -6.94
C GLY A 12 6.21 4.56 -6.03
N TYR A 13 6.20 5.24 -4.88
CA TYR A 13 5.11 5.19 -3.93
C TYR A 13 5.01 6.49 -3.11
N ILE A 14 3.84 6.70 -2.51
CA ILE A 14 3.63 7.63 -1.41
C ILE A 14 3.27 6.81 -0.18
N GLU A 15 3.83 7.15 0.97
CA GLU A 15 3.58 6.45 2.24
C GLU A 15 3.14 7.41 3.33
N ARG A 16 2.23 6.92 4.18
CA ARG A 16 1.88 7.51 5.46
C ARG A 16 2.44 6.62 6.57
N ARG A 17 2.96 7.24 7.62
CA ARG A 17 3.31 6.56 8.87
C ARG A 17 2.23 6.76 9.91
N TYR A 18 1.98 5.72 10.66
CA TYR A 18 1.11 5.72 11.83
C TYR A 18 1.95 5.61 13.10
N LYS A 19 1.33 5.92 14.23
CA LYS A 19 1.96 5.86 15.54
C LYS A 19 1.50 4.58 16.25
N ALA A 20 2.30 4.04 17.15
CA ALA A 20 1.81 2.96 18.01
C ALA A 20 0.70 3.48 18.93
N CYS A 21 -0.40 2.74 19.06
CA CYS A 21 -1.50 3.10 19.96
C CYS A 21 -1.06 3.22 21.42
N GLU A 22 -0.07 2.43 21.84
CA GLU A 22 0.59 2.57 23.14
C GLU A 22 1.15 3.98 23.37
N ASP A 23 1.82 4.56 22.36
CA ASP A 23 2.42 5.88 22.45
C ASP A 23 1.37 7.00 22.34
N ASP A 24 0.15 6.67 21.90
CA ASP A 24 -0.96 7.60 21.70
C ASP A 24 -2.00 7.56 22.83
N GLY A 25 -1.71 6.85 23.92
CA GLY A 25 -2.57 6.85 25.10
C GLY A 25 -3.83 6.01 24.94
N ALA A 26 -3.82 5.03 24.02
CA ALA A 26 -4.90 4.06 23.89
C ALA A 26 -5.16 3.34 25.22
N PRO A 27 -6.43 2.97 25.50
CA PRO A 27 -6.80 2.32 26.74
C PRO A 27 -6.11 0.97 26.89
N LYS A 28 -5.68 0.69 28.12
CA LYS A 28 -5.07 -0.59 28.49
C LYS A 28 -6.13 -1.66 28.72
N ASP A 29 -5.74 -2.92 28.51
CA ASP A 29 -6.55 -4.06 28.92
C ASP A 29 -6.61 -4.22 30.46
N GLU A 30 -7.37 -5.21 30.94
CA GLU A 30 -7.50 -5.50 32.38
C GLU A 30 -6.19 -5.90 33.08
N TRP A 31 -5.14 -6.24 32.32
CA TRP A 31 -3.82 -6.61 32.83
C TRP A 31 -2.81 -5.46 32.73
N GLY A 32 -3.22 -4.30 32.22
CA GLY A 32 -2.39 -3.11 32.09
C GLY A 32 -1.50 -3.07 30.86
N ASN A 33 -1.75 -3.92 29.86
CA ASN A 33 -1.05 -3.90 28.58
C ASN A 33 -1.68 -2.89 27.63
N SER A 34 -0.83 -2.19 26.88
CA SER A 34 -1.26 -1.29 25.82
C SER A 34 -1.38 -2.04 24.49
N PRO A 35 -2.36 -1.70 23.63
CA PRO A 35 -2.44 -2.25 22.29
C PRO A 35 -1.25 -1.81 21.43
N GLY A 36 -0.61 -2.77 20.76
CA GLY A 36 0.47 -2.53 19.80
C GLY A 36 -0.03 -2.17 18.38
N ASP A 37 -1.33 -1.95 18.23
CA ASP A 37 -1.96 -1.52 16.98
C ASP A 37 -1.41 -0.19 16.48
N GLN A 38 -1.66 0.10 15.19
CA GLN A 38 -1.40 1.41 14.62
C GLN A 38 -2.57 2.35 14.97
N CYS A 39 -2.24 3.52 15.52
CA CYS A 39 -3.16 4.61 15.76
C CYS A 39 -2.88 5.77 14.80
N TRP A 40 -3.94 6.48 14.45
CA TRP A 40 -3.84 7.77 13.82
C TRP A 40 -3.00 8.69 14.69
N GLY A 41 -2.32 9.65 14.08
CA GLY A 41 -1.60 10.66 14.84
C GLY A 41 -1.78 12.00 14.18
N TYR A 42 -1.40 12.10 12.92
CA TYR A 42 -1.62 13.30 12.11
C TYR A 42 -1.46 12.98 10.62
N ASP A 43 -1.98 13.88 9.78
CA ASP A 43 -1.76 13.84 8.34
C ASP A 43 -0.26 14.00 8.03
N ASN A 44 0.37 12.96 7.51
CA ASN A 44 1.75 12.96 7.05
C ASN A 44 1.88 12.13 5.77
N ALA A 45 2.88 12.47 4.95
CA ALA A 45 3.22 11.65 3.79
C ALA A 45 4.69 11.83 3.38
N THR A 46 5.28 10.76 2.84
CA THR A 46 6.58 10.77 2.19
C THR A 46 6.45 10.19 0.79
N VAL A 47 7.19 10.71 -0.17
CA VAL A 47 7.20 10.21 -1.56
C VAL A 47 8.57 9.67 -1.91
N THR A 48 8.60 8.60 -2.69
CA THR A 48 9.75 8.20 -3.51
C THR A 48 9.25 7.89 -4.91
N TRP A 49 9.76 8.59 -5.91
CA TRP A 49 9.27 8.45 -7.28
C TRP A 49 10.20 9.19 -8.25
N ASN A 50 10.50 8.56 -9.39
CA ASN A 50 11.30 9.13 -10.49
C ASN A 50 12.66 9.71 -10.04
N GLY A 51 13.38 8.97 -9.17
CA GLY A 51 14.68 9.39 -8.62
C GLY A 51 14.60 10.57 -7.65
N LYS A 52 13.40 11.00 -7.26
CA LYS A 52 13.14 12.02 -6.26
C LYS A 52 12.51 11.39 -5.03
N GLY A 53 12.69 12.01 -3.88
CA GLY A 53 11.97 11.63 -2.69
C GLY A 53 12.08 12.65 -1.59
N GLY A 54 11.17 12.57 -0.63
CA GLY A 54 11.15 13.46 0.51
C GLY A 54 9.80 13.54 1.21
N GLU A 55 9.79 14.31 2.28
CA GLU A 55 8.59 14.63 3.03
C GLU A 55 7.67 15.55 2.21
N LEU A 56 6.37 15.23 2.23
CA LEU A 56 5.31 16.08 1.72
C LEU A 56 4.78 16.92 2.87
N ILE A 57 4.73 18.23 2.66
CA ILE A 57 4.23 19.21 3.63
C ILE A 57 2.86 19.69 3.15
N LYS A 58 1.87 19.57 4.03
CA LYS A 58 0.51 20.09 3.80
C LYS A 58 0.51 21.60 4.05
N ALA A 59 0.18 22.37 3.02
CA ALA A 59 -0.04 23.81 3.12
C ALA A 59 -1.41 24.11 3.73
N SER A 60 -1.59 25.36 4.19
CA SER A 60 -2.84 25.84 4.79
C SER A 60 -4.02 25.83 3.82
N ASP A 61 -3.76 25.88 2.51
CA ASP A 61 -4.76 25.74 1.45
C ASP A 61 -5.15 24.27 1.15
N GLY A 62 -4.61 23.32 1.92
CA GLY A 62 -4.85 21.89 1.79
C GLY A 62 -4.02 21.20 0.70
N THR A 63 -3.20 21.93 -0.06
CA THR A 63 -2.28 21.35 -1.05
C THR A 63 -1.07 20.71 -0.39
N TRP A 64 -0.47 19.72 -1.05
CA TRP A 64 0.76 19.09 -0.59
C TRP A 64 1.92 19.47 -1.51
N ARG A 65 3.09 19.68 -0.91
CA ARG A 65 4.32 20.02 -1.63
C ARG A 65 5.50 19.27 -1.05
N MET A 66 6.46 18.88 -1.90
CA MET A 66 7.73 18.39 -1.39
C MET A 66 8.45 19.48 -0.61
N LYS A 67 9.18 19.11 0.44
CA LYS A 67 10.00 20.04 1.23
C LYS A 67 10.98 20.87 0.38
N SER A 68 11.50 20.31 -0.71
CA SER A 68 12.38 21.00 -1.65
C SER A 68 11.66 21.84 -2.71
N ASP A 69 10.32 21.74 -2.78
CA ASP A 69 9.39 22.40 -3.71
C ASP A 69 9.95 22.64 -5.12
N ASP A 70 9.79 21.65 -6.01
CA ASP A 70 10.21 21.74 -7.42
C ASP A 70 9.08 22.17 -8.36
N GLY A 71 7.96 22.69 -7.82
CA GLY A 71 6.76 23.03 -8.59
C GLY A 71 5.85 21.86 -8.95
N THR A 72 6.18 20.63 -8.53
CA THR A 72 5.26 19.48 -8.64
C THR A 72 4.07 19.65 -7.70
N LYS A 73 2.85 19.51 -8.25
CA LYS A 73 1.61 19.60 -7.48
C LYS A 73 1.22 18.22 -6.94
N PHE A 74 1.07 18.07 -5.63
CA PHE A 74 0.55 16.87 -5.00
C PHE A 74 -0.87 17.12 -4.48
N GLU A 75 -1.80 16.28 -4.92
CA GLU A 75 -3.21 16.34 -4.56
C GLU A 75 -3.61 15.01 -3.92
N LYS A 76 -3.95 15.06 -2.62
CA LYS A 76 -4.60 13.94 -1.93
C LYS A 76 -6.10 14.02 -2.21
N LEU A 77 -6.67 12.96 -2.76
CA LEU A 77 -8.06 12.88 -3.22
C LEU A 77 -8.72 11.65 -2.61
N THR A 78 -10.04 11.66 -2.49
CA THR A 78 -10.84 10.52 -2.01
C THR A 78 -11.90 10.16 -3.03
N SER A 79 -12.17 8.87 -3.22
CA SER A 79 -13.28 8.40 -4.04
C SER A 79 -13.59 6.94 -3.75
N SER A 80 -14.85 6.63 -3.42
CA SER A 80 -15.31 5.23 -3.32
C SER A 80 -15.23 4.46 -4.65
N ALA A 81 -15.07 5.16 -5.78
CA ALA A 81 -14.92 4.54 -7.09
C ALA A 81 -13.55 3.87 -7.29
N THR A 82 -12.53 4.19 -6.48
CA THR A 82 -11.21 3.54 -6.56
C THR A 82 -11.28 2.06 -6.19
N GLY A 83 -12.16 1.69 -5.26
CA GLY A 83 -12.25 0.33 -4.73
C GLY A 83 -10.93 -0.18 -4.15
N ASN A 84 -10.06 0.71 -3.69
CA ASN A 84 -8.66 0.38 -3.37
C ASN A 84 -8.46 -0.22 -1.96
N GLY A 85 -9.55 -0.41 -1.20
CA GLY A 85 -9.55 -1.03 0.13
C GLY A 85 -9.36 -0.05 1.30
N ASP A 86 -8.97 1.19 1.00
CA ASP A 86 -8.95 2.27 1.99
C ASP A 86 -10.39 2.70 2.39
N ASN A 87 -10.58 3.19 3.60
CA ASN A 87 -11.89 3.46 4.19
C ASN A 87 -12.73 4.49 3.43
N ASP A 88 -12.10 5.52 2.85
CA ASP A 88 -12.78 6.54 2.03
C ASP A 88 -12.21 6.62 0.60
N GLY A 89 -11.29 5.72 0.27
CA GLY A 89 -10.70 5.58 -1.04
C GLY A 89 -9.66 6.66 -1.32
N GLU A 90 -8.85 7.03 -0.31
CA GLU A 90 -7.72 7.94 -0.48
C GLU A 90 -6.79 7.45 -1.60
N TYR A 91 -6.37 8.38 -2.46
CA TYR A 91 -5.36 8.19 -3.49
C TYR A 91 -4.66 9.52 -3.79
N TRP A 92 -3.55 9.47 -4.51
CA TRP A 92 -2.82 10.67 -4.86
C TRP A 92 -2.80 10.91 -6.36
N LYS A 93 -2.95 12.18 -6.73
CA LYS A 93 -2.64 12.68 -8.06
C LYS A 93 -1.46 13.65 -7.95
N VAL A 94 -0.43 13.39 -8.72
CA VAL A 94 0.80 14.19 -8.77
C VAL A 94 0.95 14.73 -10.19
N THR A 95 1.05 16.04 -10.33
CA THR A 95 1.21 16.70 -11.64
C THR A 95 2.53 17.45 -11.69
N THR A 96 3.41 17.04 -12.59
CA THR A 96 4.69 17.72 -12.85
C THR A 96 4.51 18.99 -13.66
N THR A 97 5.53 19.84 -13.67
CA THR A 97 5.53 21.12 -14.38
C THR A 97 5.42 20.98 -15.91
N ASP A 98 5.77 19.82 -16.46
CA ASP A 98 5.57 19.48 -17.88
C ASP A 98 4.16 18.93 -18.19
N GLY A 99 3.30 18.82 -17.16
CA GLY A 99 1.90 18.42 -17.28
C GLY A 99 1.66 16.91 -17.23
N VAL A 100 2.68 16.07 -17.04
CA VAL A 100 2.48 14.63 -16.84
C VAL A 100 1.79 14.40 -15.49
N GLN A 101 0.81 13.51 -15.49
CA GLN A 101 0.04 13.14 -14.30
C GLN A 101 0.40 11.72 -13.88
N TYR A 102 0.68 11.56 -12.59
CA TYR A 102 1.00 10.32 -11.93
C TYR A 102 -0.04 10.07 -10.86
N PHE A 103 -0.60 8.87 -10.84
CA PHE A 103 -1.60 8.45 -9.88
C PHE A 103 -1.00 7.34 -9.03
N PHE A 104 -1.22 7.45 -7.72
CA PHE A 104 -0.75 6.48 -6.75
C PHE A 104 -1.96 5.96 -5.99
N GLY A 105 -2.14 4.63 -6.01
CA GLY A 105 -3.22 3.97 -5.30
C GLY A 105 -4.62 4.22 -5.87
N LEU A 106 -4.73 4.56 -7.16
CA LEU A 106 -6.02 4.79 -7.82
C LEU A 106 -6.83 3.48 -7.94
N ASN A 107 -6.13 2.35 -8.10
CA ASN A 107 -6.61 0.97 -8.20
C ASN A 107 -7.48 0.67 -9.42
N ARG A 108 -8.61 1.38 -9.58
CA ARG A 108 -9.50 1.32 -10.72
C ARG A 108 -9.22 2.49 -11.67
N VAL A 109 -8.32 2.24 -12.62
CA VAL A 109 -7.91 3.23 -13.63
C VAL A 109 -9.06 3.65 -14.56
N PRO A 110 -8.98 4.81 -15.26
CA PRO A 110 -10.06 5.30 -16.10
C PRO A 110 -10.62 4.27 -17.10
N GLY A 111 -11.94 4.18 -17.18
CA GLY A 111 -12.64 3.20 -18.03
C GLY A 111 -12.86 1.83 -17.37
N TRP A 112 -12.48 1.66 -16.09
CA TRP A 112 -12.76 0.44 -15.35
C TRP A 112 -14.26 0.21 -15.21
N VAL A 113 -14.67 -1.05 -15.32
CA VAL A 113 -16.03 -1.54 -15.06
C VAL A 113 -15.93 -2.89 -14.35
N SER A 114 -17.01 -3.33 -13.71
CA SER A 114 -17.06 -4.62 -13.03
C SER A 114 -16.55 -5.77 -13.91
N GLY A 115 -15.67 -6.61 -13.37
CA GLY A 115 -15.01 -7.71 -14.06
C GLY A 115 -13.71 -7.34 -14.78
N LYS A 116 -13.33 -6.05 -14.82
CA LYS A 116 -11.98 -5.64 -15.27
C LYS A 116 -10.95 -5.81 -14.14
N PRO A 117 -9.68 -6.09 -14.47
CA PRO A 117 -8.63 -6.18 -13.47
C PRO A 117 -8.42 -4.83 -12.78
N GLU A 118 -8.08 -4.89 -11.50
CA GLU A 118 -7.63 -3.76 -10.70
C GLU A 118 -6.09 -3.77 -10.63
N THR A 119 -5.47 -2.65 -10.26
CA THR A 119 -4.01 -2.57 -10.20
C THR A 119 -3.43 -3.08 -8.88
N ASP A 120 -4.25 -3.24 -7.84
CA ASP A 120 -3.82 -3.67 -6.50
C ASP A 120 -2.75 -2.75 -5.87
N SER A 121 -2.83 -1.46 -6.19
CA SER A 121 -1.77 -0.49 -5.92
C SER A 121 -1.80 0.13 -4.52
N THR A 122 -2.88 -0.06 -3.76
CA THR A 122 -2.99 0.47 -2.38
C THR A 122 -2.80 -0.64 -1.36
N TRP A 123 -1.88 -0.44 -0.41
CA TRP A 123 -1.63 -1.34 0.70
C TRP A 123 -2.22 -0.77 1.98
N THR A 124 -3.05 -1.59 2.64
CA THR A 124 -3.85 -1.16 3.77
C THR A 124 -3.51 -1.95 5.02
N ALA A 125 -3.70 -1.30 6.16
CA ALA A 125 -3.66 -1.92 7.47
C ALA A 125 -4.81 -1.36 8.33
N PRO A 126 -5.29 -2.11 9.33
CA PRO A 126 -6.19 -1.56 10.33
C PRO A 126 -5.47 -0.46 11.13
N VAL A 127 -6.15 0.67 11.28
CA VAL A 127 -5.67 1.81 12.07
C VAL A 127 -6.79 2.31 12.96
N TYR A 128 -6.45 2.59 14.20
CA TYR A 128 -7.35 3.12 15.21
C TYR A 128 -7.35 4.65 15.23
N GLY A 129 -8.50 5.25 15.56
CA GLY A 129 -8.62 6.66 15.95
C GLY A 129 -9.06 6.75 17.40
N ASN A 130 -8.13 6.78 18.35
CA ASN A 130 -8.43 6.79 19.78
C ASN A 130 -9.03 8.12 20.25
N ASP A 131 -8.68 9.22 19.59
CA ASP A 131 -9.06 10.56 20.04
C ASP A 131 -10.22 11.15 19.24
N GLU A 132 -10.97 12.05 19.87
CA GLU A 132 -12.10 12.73 19.24
C GLU A 132 -11.62 13.57 18.04
N GLY A 133 -12.28 13.40 16.90
CA GLY A 133 -11.94 14.10 15.65
C GLY A 133 -10.91 13.37 14.79
N GLU A 134 -10.34 12.26 15.25
CA GLU A 134 -9.50 11.41 14.43
C GLU A 134 -10.30 10.60 13.41
N PHE A 135 -9.60 10.20 12.34
CA PHE A 135 -10.18 9.29 11.37
C PHE A 135 -10.53 7.96 12.04
N CYS A 136 -11.74 7.48 11.74
CA CYS A 136 -12.25 6.20 12.22
C CYS A 136 -12.51 6.11 13.74
N HIS A 137 -12.48 7.25 14.44
CA HIS A 137 -12.95 7.34 15.82
C HIS A 137 -14.45 7.01 15.95
N LYS A 138 -14.79 6.25 17.00
CA LYS A 138 -16.16 5.87 17.40
C LYS A 138 -16.30 5.94 18.93
N SER A 139 -17.46 5.52 19.44
CA SER A 139 -17.79 5.63 20.87
C SER A 139 -16.95 4.76 21.80
N THR A 140 -16.32 3.70 21.29
CA THR A 140 -15.44 2.83 22.07
C THR A 140 -14.16 2.57 21.30
N PHE A 141 -13.03 2.42 22.00
CA PHE A 141 -11.76 2.11 21.35
C PHE A 141 -11.85 0.85 20.48
N ALA A 142 -12.53 -0.20 20.96
CA ALA A 142 -12.71 -1.44 20.21
C ALA A 142 -13.34 -1.23 18.82
N ASP A 143 -14.25 -0.26 18.70
CA ASP A 143 -14.92 0.07 17.44
C ASP A 143 -14.20 1.18 16.64
N SER A 144 -13.30 1.93 17.28
CA SER A 144 -12.59 3.09 16.73
C SER A 144 -11.47 2.72 15.77
N TRP A 145 -11.77 1.92 14.74
CA TRP A 145 -10.80 1.54 13.72
C TRP A 145 -11.45 1.40 12.34
N CYS A 146 -10.61 1.40 11.31
CA CYS A 146 -10.95 1.06 9.94
C CYS A 146 -9.71 0.61 9.16
N GLN A 147 -9.90 0.09 7.94
CA GLN A 147 -8.79 -0.14 7.01
C GLN A 147 -8.32 1.18 6.42
N GLN A 148 -7.04 1.50 6.60
CA GLN A 148 -6.43 2.72 6.11
C GLN A 148 -5.22 2.38 5.24
N ALA A 149 -5.03 3.13 4.16
CA ALA A 149 -3.86 3.03 3.32
C ALA A 149 -2.61 3.57 4.01
N TYR A 150 -1.57 2.73 4.12
CA TYR A 150 -0.24 3.17 4.55
C TYR A 150 0.72 3.39 3.37
N ARG A 151 0.46 2.75 2.23
CA ARG A 151 1.24 2.93 0.99
C ARG A 151 0.33 2.97 -0.24
N TRP A 152 0.49 4.02 -1.04
CA TRP A 152 -0.08 4.16 -2.38
C TRP A 152 1.03 4.00 -3.42
N ASN A 153 1.04 2.90 -4.14
CA ASN A 153 2.03 2.63 -5.20
C ASN A 153 1.61 3.31 -6.52
N LEU A 154 2.59 3.74 -7.31
CA LEU A 154 2.35 4.32 -8.63
C LEU A 154 1.62 3.31 -9.52
N ASP A 155 0.47 3.66 -10.07
CA ASP A 155 -0.34 2.69 -10.83
C ASP A 155 -0.87 3.19 -12.16
N TYR A 156 -0.93 4.50 -12.35
CA TYR A 156 -1.32 5.08 -13.62
C TYR A 156 -0.54 6.35 -13.92
N VAL A 157 0.01 6.44 -15.13
CA VAL A 157 0.70 7.62 -15.65
C VAL A 157 0.04 8.04 -16.95
N VAL A 158 -0.18 9.34 -17.14
CA VAL A 158 -0.69 9.89 -18.38
C VAL A 158 -0.03 11.22 -18.71
N ASP A 159 0.45 11.36 -19.95
CA ASP A 159 1.05 12.59 -20.45
C ASP A 159 0.00 13.53 -21.09
N PRO A 160 0.35 14.79 -21.39
CA PRO A 160 -0.56 15.73 -22.05
C PRO A 160 -1.04 15.27 -23.45
N ALA A 161 -0.29 14.41 -24.13
CA ALA A 161 -0.67 13.83 -25.42
C ALA A 161 -1.62 12.62 -25.27
N GLY A 162 -1.91 12.19 -24.05
CA GLY A 162 -2.80 11.07 -23.71
C GLY A 162 -2.14 9.70 -23.82
N ASN A 163 -0.80 9.62 -23.87
CA ASN A 163 -0.08 8.36 -23.75
C ASN A 163 -0.09 7.91 -22.29
N ALA A 164 -0.20 6.61 -22.07
CA ALA A 164 -0.44 6.04 -20.76
C ALA A 164 0.45 4.84 -20.43
N ILE A 165 0.74 4.69 -19.13
CA ILE A 165 1.36 3.52 -18.51
C ILE A 165 0.49 3.09 -17.34
N VAL A 166 0.27 1.78 -17.19
CA VAL A 166 -0.41 1.19 -16.03
C VAL A 166 0.51 0.18 -15.37
N TYR A 167 0.60 0.24 -14.05
CA TYR A 167 1.35 -0.69 -13.22
C TYR A 167 0.38 -1.51 -12.40
N SER A 168 0.59 -2.82 -12.31
CA SER A 168 -0.19 -3.69 -11.41
C SER A 168 0.72 -4.43 -10.45
N TYR A 169 0.18 -4.81 -9.31
CA TYR A 169 0.91 -5.39 -8.19
C TYR A 169 0.31 -6.72 -7.76
N ALA A 170 1.11 -7.53 -7.08
CA ALA A 170 0.63 -8.61 -6.25
C ALA A 170 0.76 -8.18 -4.78
N LYS A 171 -0.28 -8.44 -3.98
CA LYS A 171 -0.29 -8.16 -2.54
C LYS A 171 0.07 -9.41 -1.76
N GLU A 172 0.84 -9.21 -0.71
CA GLU A 172 1.07 -10.22 0.32
C GLU A 172 0.28 -9.82 1.55
N THR A 173 -0.63 -10.69 1.98
CA THR A 173 -1.51 -10.46 3.14
C THR A 173 -0.97 -11.21 4.34
N ASN A 174 -1.20 -10.64 5.52
CA ASN A 174 -0.99 -11.30 6.80
C ASN A 174 -2.15 -10.91 7.74
N HIS A 175 -2.26 -11.59 8.87
CA HIS A 175 -3.34 -11.40 9.84
C HIS A 175 -2.78 -11.09 11.23
N TYR A 176 -3.53 -10.38 12.05
CA TYR A 176 -3.23 -10.26 13.47
C TYR A 176 -4.49 -9.95 14.28
N GLY A 177 -4.50 -10.30 15.58
CA GLY A 177 -5.58 -9.96 16.50
C GLY A 177 -5.44 -8.52 16.98
N ARG A 178 -6.40 -7.67 16.63
CA ARG A 178 -6.39 -6.25 17.01
C ARG A 178 -6.74 -6.05 18.48
N ASN A 179 -6.33 -4.93 19.06
CA ASN A 179 -6.73 -4.51 20.41
C ASN A 179 -6.48 -5.61 21.46
N LEU A 180 -5.36 -6.32 21.33
CA LEU A 180 -4.95 -7.43 22.20
C LEU A 180 -5.96 -8.58 22.27
N LYS A 181 -6.85 -8.71 21.28
CA LYS A 181 -7.89 -9.73 21.22
C LYS A 181 -7.68 -10.61 20.00
N PRO A 182 -7.23 -11.87 20.19
CA PRO A 182 -7.10 -12.83 19.09
C PRO A 182 -8.39 -13.02 18.29
N ALA A 183 -9.55 -12.92 18.94
CA ALA A 183 -10.86 -13.02 18.29
C ALA A 183 -11.18 -11.85 17.34
N ASP A 184 -10.47 -10.72 17.47
CA ASP A 184 -10.58 -9.55 16.58
C ASP A 184 -9.52 -9.63 15.45
N GLU A 185 -9.28 -10.85 14.93
CA GLU A 185 -8.41 -11.13 13.79
C GLU A 185 -8.77 -10.20 12.62
N THR A 186 -7.76 -9.57 12.01
CA THR A 186 -7.98 -8.74 10.83
C THR A 186 -6.82 -8.82 9.83
N PRO A 187 -7.13 -8.92 8.52
CA PRO A 187 -6.12 -8.90 7.47
C PRO A 187 -5.48 -7.52 7.31
N TYR A 188 -4.22 -7.52 6.88
CA TYR A 188 -3.52 -6.35 6.37
C TYR A 188 -2.57 -6.74 5.25
N VAL A 189 -2.23 -5.79 4.40
CA VAL A 189 -1.23 -5.98 3.35
C VAL A 189 0.14 -5.79 3.97
N ARG A 190 0.91 -6.86 4.18
CA ARG A 190 2.28 -6.79 4.72
C ARG A 190 3.30 -6.27 3.70
N GLY A 191 2.96 -6.35 2.42
CA GLY A 191 3.81 -5.92 1.32
C GLY A 191 3.31 -6.43 -0.02
N GLY A 192 4.23 -6.56 -0.97
CA GLY A 192 3.92 -7.02 -2.31
C GLY A 192 5.03 -6.75 -3.29
N TYR A 193 4.77 -7.05 -4.56
CA TYR A 193 5.72 -6.87 -5.66
C TYR A 193 5.03 -6.38 -6.93
N LEU A 194 5.81 -5.77 -7.82
CA LEU A 194 5.34 -5.35 -9.13
C LEU A 194 5.03 -6.59 -9.98
N LYS A 195 3.85 -6.63 -10.59
CA LYS A 195 3.35 -7.76 -11.39
C LYS A 195 3.44 -7.47 -12.88
N THR A 196 2.96 -6.31 -13.32
CA THR A 196 3.06 -5.89 -14.72
C THR A 196 3.34 -4.39 -14.86
N ILE A 197 3.99 -4.03 -15.97
CA ILE A 197 4.02 -2.66 -16.50
C ILE A 197 3.48 -2.72 -17.93
N SER A 198 2.30 -2.16 -18.18
CA SER A 198 1.70 -2.06 -19.50
C SER A 198 1.90 -0.64 -20.03
N TYR A 199 2.57 -0.48 -21.18
CA TYR A 199 3.00 0.83 -21.68
C TYR A 199 2.75 1.01 -23.18
N GLY A 200 2.83 2.26 -23.63
CA GLY A 200 2.43 2.66 -24.98
C GLY A 200 0.91 2.74 -25.15
N MET A 201 0.16 2.77 -24.04
CA MET A 201 -1.30 2.78 -24.08
C MET A 201 -1.84 4.18 -24.35
N ARG A 202 -3.15 4.27 -24.63
CA ARG A 202 -3.89 5.54 -24.73
C ARG A 202 -4.85 5.64 -23.55
N LYS A 203 -4.99 6.85 -22.98
CA LYS A 203 -5.82 7.10 -21.79
C LYS A 203 -7.30 6.68 -21.90
N ASP A 204 -7.82 6.56 -23.12
CA ASP A 204 -9.18 6.13 -23.45
C ASP A 204 -9.28 4.64 -23.82
N GLN A 205 -8.17 3.90 -23.77
CA GLN A 205 -8.06 2.50 -24.15
C GLN A 205 -7.23 1.66 -23.16
N LEU A 206 -7.27 1.99 -21.86
CA LEU A 206 -6.44 1.34 -20.82
C LEU A 206 -6.70 -0.16 -20.63
N PHE A 207 -7.84 -0.67 -21.11
CA PHE A 207 -8.21 -2.10 -21.05
C PHE A 207 -8.12 -2.81 -22.42
N ALA A 208 -7.57 -2.14 -23.44
CA ALA A 208 -7.20 -2.78 -24.70
C ALA A 208 -5.88 -3.55 -24.53
N LYS A 209 -5.52 -4.36 -25.53
CA LYS A 209 -4.20 -5.01 -25.55
C LYS A 209 -3.11 -3.93 -25.57
N ALA A 210 -2.28 -3.89 -24.54
CA ALA A 210 -1.15 -2.98 -24.47
C ALA A 210 -0.17 -3.26 -25.63
N PRO A 211 0.37 -2.21 -26.30
CA PRO A 211 1.38 -2.40 -27.33
C PRO A 211 2.64 -3.10 -26.82
N ALA A 212 3.01 -2.85 -25.56
CA ALA A 212 4.09 -3.55 -24.89
C ALA A 212 3.78 -3.74 -23.40
N GLN A 213 4.34 -4.81 -22.84
CA GLN A 213 4.17 -5.18 -21.45
C GLN A 213 5.45 -5.80 -20.90
N VAL A 214 5.80 -5.45 -19.67
CA VAL A 214 6.79 -6.16 -18.87
C VAL A 214 6.03 -6.98 -17.84
N ASP A 215 6.30 -8.29 -17.80
CA ASP A 215 5.75 -9.21 -16.81
C ASP A 215 6.83 -9.59 -15.80
N PHE A 216 6.47 -9.55 -14.53
CA PHE A 216 7.35 -9.93 -13.43
C PHE A 216 6.85 -11.24 -12.83
N THR A 217 7.81 -12.15 -12.62
CA THR A 217 7.56 -13.43 -11.96
C THR A 217 8.53 -13.56 -10.80
N THR A 218 8.09 -14.23 -9.74
CA THR A 218 8.88 -14.48 -8.54
C THR A 218 9.24 -15.95 -8.44
N SER A 219 10.29 -16.23 -7.68
CA SER A 219 10.69 -17.57 -7.28
C SER A 219 11.08 -17.54 -5.81
N GLU A 220 10.81 -18.63 -5.10
CA GLU A 220 11.10 -18.76 -3.68
C GLU A 220 12.60 -18.66 -3.40
N ARG A 221 12.97 -17.96 -2.32
CA ARG A 221 14.36 -17.80 -1.87
C ARG A 221 14.81 -18.98 -1.01
N CYS A 222 14.51 -20.18 -1.48
CA CYS A 222 14.90 -21.44 -0.88
C CYS A 222 15.87 -22.17 -1.81
N ILE A 223 16.74 -23.02 -1.23
CA ILE A 223 17.72 -23.82 -1.99
C ILE A 223 17.11 -25.20 -2.27
N PRO A 224 16.75 -25.52 -3.54
CA PRO A 224 16.21 -26.82 -3.88
C PRO A 224 17.28 -27.91 -3.76
N THR A 225 16.83 -29.12 -3.44
CA THR A 225 17.64 -30.34 -3.40
C THR A 225 16.90 -31.46 -4.14
N ASP A 226 17.54 -32.61 -4.37
CA ASP A 226 16.90 -33.76 -5.02
C ASP A 226 15.61 -34.24 -4.32
N THR A 227 15.41 -33.88 -3.05
CA THR A 227 14.24 -34.25 -2.24
C THR A 227 13.39 -33.05 -1.80
N PHE A 228 13.71 -31.82 -2.24
CA PHE A 228 13.00 -30.60 -1.83
C PHE A 228 12.95 -29.58 -2.95
N ASP A 229 11.76 -29.20 -3.38
CA ASP A 229 11.49 -28.35 -4.55
C ASP A 229 11.21 -26.88 -4.22
N CYS A 230 11.25 -26.50 -2.94
CA CYS A 230 10.92 -25.15 -2.48
C CYS A 230 9.51 -24.70 -2.86
N ASP A 231 8.55 -25.61 -2.97
CA ASP A 231 7.14 -25.25 -3.14
C ASP A 231 6.68 -24.36 -1.95
N PRO A 232 6.12 -23.15 -2.20
CA PRO A 232 5.68 -22.24 -1.14
C PRO A 232 4.70 -22.88 -0.15
N SER A 233 3.90 -23.86 -0.58
CA SER A 233 2.98 -24.59 0.31
C SER A 233 3.67 -25.41 1.40
N LYS A 234 4.98 -25.66 1.26
CA LYS A 234 5.77 -26.48 2.21
C LYS A 234 6.46 -25.66 3.30
N ILE A 235 6.47 -24.34 3.21
CA ILE A 235 7.18 -23.46 4.14
C ILE A 235 6.67 -23.64 5.58
N GLY A 236 5.36 -23.80 5.79
CA GLY A 236 4.79 -23.98 7.12
C GLY A 236 5.31 -25.21 7.87
N ALA A 237 5.63 -26.29 7.15
CA ALA A 237 6.20 -27.51 7.73
C ALA A 237 7.74 -27.52 7.74
N ASN A 238 8.38 -26.62 6.98
CA ASN A 238 9.83 -26.59 6.77
C ASN A 238 10.36 -25.13 6.76
N PRO A 239 10.08 -24.31 7.79
CA PRO A 239 10.43 -22.90 7.78
C PRO A 239 11.95 -22.68 7.75
N ASP A 240 12.71 -23.64 8.27
CA ASP A 240 14.17 -23.68 8.24
C ASP A 240 14.77 -23.82 6.83
N LYS A 241 13.94 -23.99 5.78
CA LYS A 241 14.39 -24.00 4.37
C LYS A 241 14.40 -22.62 3.73
N TRP A 242 13.78 -21.62 4.37
CA TRP A 242 13.80 -20.21 3.96
C TRP A 242 14.51 -19.38 5.03
N TRP A 243 15.84 -19.37 5.01
CA TRP A 243 16.66 -18.79 6.07
C TRP A 243 16.49 -17.28 6.28
N ASP A 244 15.98 -16.57 5.28
CA ASP A 244 15.75 -15.13 5.29
C ASP A 244 14.26 -14.75 5.49
N VAL A 245 13.38 -15.73 5.68
CA VAL A 245 11.95 -15.51 5.90
C VAL A 245 11.63 -15.75 7.39
N PRO A 246 11.25 -14.72 8.16
CA PRO A 246 10.79 -14.87 9.54
C PRO A 246 9.38 -15.47 9.56
N TRP A 247 9.28 -16.76 9.26
CA TRP A 247 7.99 -17.46 9.10
C TRP A 247 7.20 -17.57 10.41
N ASP A 248 7.86 -17.42 11.55
CA ASP A 248 7.23 -17.31 12.86
C ASP A 248 6.31 -16.08 12.99
N LEU A 249 6.46 -15.07 12.13
CA LEU A 249 5.59 -13.89 12.06
C LEU A 249 4.45 -14.04 11.03
N HIS A 250 4.35 -15.19 10.35
CA HIS A 250 3.27 -15.47 9.42
C HIS A 250 2.03 -15.97 10.18
N CYS A 251 0.92 -15.28 9.99
CA CYS A 251 -0.38 -15.61 10.56
C CYS A 251 -1.37 -15.83 9.42
N ASP A 252 -1.86 -17.05 9.30
CA ASP A 252 -3.01 -17.35 8.45
C ASP A 252 -4.30 -16.76 9.06
N SER A 253 -5.37 -16.69 8.27
CA SER A 253 -6.69 -16.36 8.81
C SER A 253 -7.19 -17.50 9.70
N GLY A 254 -7.81 -17.16 10.83
CA GLY A 254 -8.43 -18.12 11.76
C GLY A 254 -8.13 -17.88 13.23
#